data_AF-A0AAE0KUR2-F1
#
_entry.id   AF-A0AAE0KUR2-F1
#
_cell.length_a   1.000
_cell.length_b   1.000
_cell.length_c   1.000
_cell.angle_alpha   90.00
_cell.angle_beta   90.00
_cell.angle_gamma   90.00
#
_symmetry.space_group_name_H-M   'P 1'
#
loop_
_entity.id
_entity.type
_entity.pdbx_description
1 polymer ?
#
loop_
_entity_poly.entity_id
_entity_poly.type
_entity_poly.pdbx_seq_one_letter_code
_entity_poly.pdbx_strand_id
1 'polypeptide(L)'
;MHTILQALSRLNKFHYARVNVRGMFQNIRTEARAIAALRRPAVHVNHQHFIHPRDIQRFARIEAKCVKYINMVREPIERARSNFDFMRRLRERTSDACNCRGRLYDRCIEEAKIQNCTKNLNLPSVAAYFLGHKAYASYSRERDSGSSCTHQRQLEAVEMMKTTIKDHYTFVGTLENFVNSIERETYTERK
;
A
#
# COMPACT_ATOMS: atom_id res chain seq x y z
N MET A 1 1.75 10.88 -7.69
CA MET A 1 1.84 9.75 -8.63
C MET A 1 0.65 9.65 -9.58
N HIS A 2 -0.61 9.56 -9.10
CA HIS A 2 -1.80 9.41 -9.97
C HIS A 2 -1.88 10.43 -11.12
N THR A 3 -1.69 11.71 -10.84
CA THR A 3 -1.72 12.78 -11.86
C THR A 3 -0.65 12.58 -12.94
N ILE A 4 0.55 12.15 -12.54
CA ILE A 4 1.66 11.86 -13.45
C ILE A 4 1.31 10.67 -14.33
N LEU A 5 0.85 9.56 -13.75
CA LEU A 5 0.45 8.37 -14.50
C LEU A 5 -0.68 8.65 -15.49
N GLN A 6 -1.67 9.47 -15.10
CA GLN A 6 -2.75 9.86 -15.99
C GLN A 6 -2.28 10.76 -17.14
N ALA A 7 -1.33 11.66 -16.90
CA ALA A 7 -0.73 12.46 -17.96
C ALA A 7 0.08 11.57 -18.92
N LEU A 8 0.93 10.69 -18.38
CA LEU A 8 1.74 9.76 -19.15
C LEU A 8 0.89 8.75 -19.93
N SER A 9 -0.28 8.35 -19.43
CA SER A 9 -1.16 7.42 -20.14
C SER A 9 -1.66 7.98 -21.46
N ARG A 10 -1.91 9.30 -21.50
CA ARG A 10 -2.32 10.01 -22.72
C ARG A 10 -1.17 10.11 -23.71
N LEU A 11 0.03 10.47 -23.24
CA LEU A 11 1.23 10.63 -24.07
C LEU A 11 1.71 9.28 -24.64
N ASN A 12 1.79 8.25 -23.80
CA ASN A 12 2.37 6.95 -24.12
C ASN A 12 1.33 5.90 -24.54
N LYS A 13 0.08 6.31 -24.77
CA LYS A 13 -1.01 5.47 -25.30
C LYS A 13 -1.29 4.18 -24.52
N PHE A 14 -1.17 4.21 -23.18
CA PHE A 14 -1.58 3.11 -22.30
C PHE A 14 -2.88 3.45 -21.55
N HIS A 15 -3.59 2.42 -21.09
CA HIS A 15 -4.81 2.60 -20.31
C HIS A 15 -4.47 2.84 -18.83
N TYR A 16 -4.98 3.93 -18.25
CA TYR A 16 -4.87 4.21 -16.82
C TYR A 16 -6.19 3.88 -16.13
N ALA A 17 -6.17 2.89 -15.25
CA ALA A 17 -7.31 2.48 -14.44
C ALA A 17 -7.03 2.77 -12.96
N ARG A 18 -7.88 3.58 -12.34
CA ARG A 18 -7.84 3.83 -10.90
C ARG A 18 -9.11 3.29 -10.28
N VAL A 19 -8.96 2.40 -9.30
CA VAL A 19 -10.09 1.94 -8.51
C VAL A 19 -10.07 2.68 -7.18
N ASN A 20 -11.18 3.32 -6.85
CA ASN A 20 -11.34 4.09 -5.63
C ASN A 20 -12.20 3.28 -4.65
N VAL A 21 -11.62 2.24 -4.08
CA VAL A 21 -12.35 1.34 -3.18
C VAL A 21 -12.36 1.93 -1.78
N ARG A 22 -13.55 2.03 -1.18
CA ARG A 22 -13.68 2.23 0.26
C ARG A 22 -13.43 0.90 0.98
N GLY A 23 -12.17 0.54 1.20
CA GLY A 23 -11.76 -0.62 1.99
C GLY A 23 -10.52 -1.34 1.46
N MET A 24 -9.60 -1.72 2.37
CA MET A 24 -8.33 -2.40 2.04
C MET A 24 -8.48 -3.89 1.66
N PHE A 25 -9.69 -4.45 1.78
CA PHE A 25 -9.97 -5.88 1.59
C PHE A 25 -10.97 -6.09 0.45
N GLN A 26 -10.51 -5.96 -0.78
CA GLN A 26 -11.28 -6.46 -1.90
C GLN A 26 -11.14 -7.97 -2.03
N ASN A 27 -12.23 -8.60 -2.46
CA ASN A 27 -12.20 -9.98 -2.90
C ASN A 27 -11.16 -10.13 -4.03
N ILE A 28 -10.07 -10.85 -3.75
CA ILE A 28 -8.94 -11.07 -4.66
C ILE A 28 -9.42 -11.53 -6.04
N ARG A 29 -10.48 -12.35 -6.10
CA ARG A 29 -11.07 -12.83 -7.36
C ARG A 29 -11.64 -11.69 -8.19
N THR A 30 -12.30 -10.72 -7.56
CA THR A 30 -12.89 -9.56 -8.24
C THR A 30 -11.79 -8.67 -8.79
N GLU A 31 -10.77 -8.41 -7.98
CA GLU A 31 -9.65 -7.57 -8.41
C GLU A 31 -8.85 -8.21 -9.55
N ALA A 32 -8.52 -9.50 -9.43
CA ALA A 32 -7.83 -10.24 -10.48
C ALA A 32 -8.60 -10.19 -11.81
N ARG A 33 -9.94 -10.33 -11.77
CA ARG A 33 -10.80 -10.21 -12.95
C ARG A 33 -10.82 -8.79 -13.52
N ALA A 34 -10.87 -7.77 -12.66
CA ALA A 34 -10.80 -6.38 -13.08
C ALA A 34 -9.49 -6.10 -13.83
N ILE A 35 -8.36 -6.58 -13.31
CA ILE A 35 -7.04 -6.48 -13.95
C ILE A 35 -7.02 -7.17 -15.32
N ALA A 36 -7.60 -8.38 -15.44
CA ALA A 36 -7.69 -9.09 -16.72
C ALA A 36 -8.52 -8.35 -17.77
N ALA A 37 -9.54 -7.61 -17.36
CA ALA A 37 -10.43 -6.89 -18.27
C ALA A 37 -9.84 -5.59 -18.83
N LEU A 38 -8.67 -5.13 -18.33
CA LEU A 38 -8.06 -3.89 -18.76
C LEU A 38 -7.50 -4.00 -20.18
N ARG A 39 -7.75 -2.96 -20.99
CA ARG A 39 -7.16 -2.81 -22.32
C ARG A 39 -5.66 -2.59 -22.22
N ARG A 40 -4.85 -3.49 -22.78
CA ARG A 40 -3.38 -3.46 -22.66
C ARG A 40 -2.73 -2.57 -23.74
N PRO A 41 -1.58 -1.92 -23.44
CA PRO A 41 -0.91 -1.86 -22.14
C PRO A 41 -1.71 -1.04 -21.12
N ALA A 42 -1.67 -1.43 -19.84
CA ALA A 42 -2.44 -0.79 -18.78
C ALA A 42 -1.65 -0.61 -17.49
N VAL A 43 -1.96 0.45 -16.75
CA VAL A 43 -1.55 0.67 -15.36
C VAL A 43 -2.80 0.68 -14.50
N HIS A 44 -2.85 -0.26 -13.56
CA HIS A 44 -3.91 -0.40 -12.58
C HIS A 44 -3.42 0.10 -11.23
N VAL A 45 -4.09 1.10 -10.68
CA VAL A 45 -3.72 1.69 -9.38
C VAL A 45 -4.87 1.56 -8.39
N ASN A 46 -4.57 0.87 -7.29
CA ASN A 46 -5.51 0.66 -6.19
C ASN A 46 -4.76 0.65 -4.85
N HIS A 47 -5.47 0.98 -3.78
CA HIS A 47 -4.94 0.94 -2.42
C HIS A 47 -5.25 -0.42 -1.79
N GLN A 48 -4.49 -1.44 -2.20
CA GLN A 48 -4.72 -2.84 -1.84
C GLN A 48 -3.42 -3.54 -1.41
N HIS A 49 -3.57 -4.60 -0.63
CA HIS A 49 -2.50 -5.54 -0.33
C HIS A 49 -2.00 -6.26 -1.59
N PHE A 50 -0.76 -6.73 -1.54
CA PHE A 50 -0.16 -7.57 -2.56
C PHE A 50 -1.06 -8.76 -2.91
N ILE A 51 -1.22 -9.01 -4.21
CA ILE A 51 -1.90 -10.20 -4.71
C ILE A 51 -0.83 -11.09 -5.33
N HIS A 52 -0.71 -12.33 -4.85
CA HIS A 52 0.30 -13.22 -5.37
C HIS A 52 0.05 -13.49 -6.87
N PRO A 53 1.09 -13.51 -7.74
CA PRO A 53 0.91 -13.75 -9.18
C PRO A 53 0.14 -15.05 -9.51
N ARG A 54 0.31 -16.08 -8.67
CA ARG A 54 -0.48 -17.33 -8.75
C ARG A 54 -1.99 -17.10 -8.56
N ASP A 55 -2.40 -16.19 -7.66
CA ASP A 55 -3.82 -15.86 -7.47
C ASP A 55 -4.36 -15.07 -8.67
N ILE A 56 -3.56 -14.17 -9.23
CA ILE A 56 -3.90 -13.50 -10.50
C ILE A 56 -4.09 -14.55 -11.59
N GLN A 57 -3.13 -15.44 -11.82
CA GLN A 57 -3.25 -16.49 -12.83
C GLN A 57 -4.48 -17.37 -12.63
N ARG A 58 -4.76 -17.77 -11.39
CA ARG A 58 -5.92 -18.59 -11.02
C ARG A 58 -7.25 -17.90 -11.34
N PHE A 59 -7.40 -16.62 -11.00
CA PHE A 59 -8.71 -15.95 -11.05
C PHE A 59 -8.94 -15.10 -12.31
N ALA A 60 -7.87 -14.58 -12.89
CA ALA A 60 -7.88 -13.71 -14.06
C ALA A 60 -7.68 -14.48 -15.37
N ARG A 61 -7.18 -15.73 -15.30
CA ARG A 61 -6.82 -16.55 -16.47
C ARG A 61 -5.84 -15.84 -17.42
N ILE A 62 -5.00 -14.97 -16.88
CA ILE A 62 -3.89 -14.33 -17.59
C ILE A 62 -2.58 -14.91 -17.09
N GLU A 63 -1.57 -14.96 -17.94
CA GLU A 63 -0.24 -15.39 -17.50
C GLU A 63 0.30 -14.41 -16.45
N ALA A 64 0.84 -14.97 -15.36
CA ALA A 64 1.43 -14.20 -14.25
C ALA A 64 2.52 -13.23 -14.75
N LYS A 65 3.28 -13.63 -15.78
CA LYS A 65 4.36 -12.82 -16.38
C LYS A 65 3.87 -11.49 -16.99
N CYS A 66 2.58 -11.35 -17.24
CA CYS A 66 1.99 -10.13 -17.79
C CYS A 66 1.74 -9.04 -16.75
N VAL A 67 1.90 -9.32 -15.46
CA VAL A 67 1.67 -8.34 -14.38
C VAL A 67 3.00 -7.97 -13.74
N LYS A 68 3.30 -6.67 -13.75
CA LYS A 68 4.47 -6.09 -13.08
C LYS A 68 3.99 -5.26 -11.90
N TYR A 69 4.54 -5.52 -10.71
CA TYR A 69 4.21 -4.76 -9.51
C TYR A 69 5.20 -3.62 -9.31
N ILE A 70 4.65 -2.43 -9.09
CA ILE A 70 5.42 -1.24 -8.72
C ILE A 70 4.79 -0.61 -7.48
N ASN A 71 5.60 -0.04 -6.60
CA ASN A 71 5.10 0.70 -5.43
C ASN A 71 6.02 1.84 -5.05
N MET A 72 5.52 2.76 -4.23
CA MET A 72 6.36 3.73 -3.54
C MET A 72 6.05 3.78 -2.06
N VAL A 73 7.11 3.69 -1.28
CA VAL A 73 7.05 3.73 0.17
C VAL A 73 7.52 5.08 0.67
N ARG A 74 7.25 5.33 1.95
CA ARG A 74 7.65 6.53 2.67
C ARG A 74 8.25 6.08 3.98
N GLU A 75 9.16 6.86 4.53
CA GLU A 75 9.66 6.64 5.89
C GLU A 75 8.46 6.50 6.86
N PRO A 76 8.43 5.47 7.72
CA PRO A 76 7.26 5.15 8.53
C PRO A 76 6.73 6.30 9.42
N ILE A 77 7.62 7.05 10.06
CA ILE A 77 7.25 8.17 10.93
C ILE A 77 6.64 9.31 10.10
N GLU A 78 7.27 9.66 8.98
CA GLU A 78 6.79 10.69 8.05
C GLU A 78 5.47 10.30 7.38
N ARG A 79 5.29 9.02 7.06
CA ARG A 79 4.01 8.47 6.59
C ARG A 79 2.92 8.66 7.64
N ALA A 80 3.19 8.33 8.89
CA ALA A 80 2.24 8.45 9.99
C ALA A 80 1.84 9.92 10.22
N ARG A 81 2.82 10.84 10.25
CA ARG A 81 2.60 12.29 10.35
C ARG A 81 1.76 12.82 9.20
N SER A 82 2.10 12.45 7.96
CA SER A 82 1.35 12.88 6.77
C SER A 82 -0.09 12.39 6.76
N ASN A 83 -0.34 11.15 7.20
CA ASN A 83 -1.69 10.63 7.34
C ASN A 83 -2.48 11.34 8.44
N PHE A 84 -1.82 11.70 9.55
CA PHE A 84 -2.43 12.49 10.61
C PHE A 84 -2.91 13.85 10.09
N ASP A 85 -2.04 14.63 9.44
CA ASP A 85 -2.40 15.95 8.91
C ASP A 85 -3.53 15.86 7.88
N PHE A 86 -3.52 14.82 7.04
CA PHE A 86 -4.59 14.56 6.08
C PHE A 86 -5.93 14.33 6.79
N MET A 87 -5.97 13.45 7.80
CA MET A 87 -7.20 13.15 8.54
C MET A 87 -7.71 14.35 9.34
N ARG A 88 -6.81 15.15 9.92
CA ARG A 88 -7.15 16.39 10.62
C ARG A 88 -7.82 17.40 9.69
N ARG A 89 -7.20 17.69 8.53
CA ARG A 89 -7.76 18.62 7.53
C ARG A 89 -9.07 18.12 6.90
N LEU A 90 -9.23 16.80 6.75
CA LEU A 90 -10.50 16.22 6.31
C LEU A 90 -11.64 16.50 7.30
N ARG A 91 -11.37 16.39 8.60
CA ARG A 91 -12.34 16.72 9.66
C ARG A 91 -12.74 18.19 9.60
N GLU A 92 -11.78 19.11 9.46
CA GLU A 92 -12.07 20.55 9.33
C GLU A 92 -13.00 20.86 8.14
N ARG A 93 -12.95 20.03 7.08
CA ARG A 93 -13.78 20.17 5.87
C ARG A 93 -15.11 19.43 5.92
N THR A 94 -15.32 18.52 6.87
CA THR A 94 -16.53 17.68 6.95
C THR A 94 -17.17 17.84 8.32
N SER A 95 -18.30 18.56 8.37
CA SER A 95 -19.04 18.86 9.60
C SER A 95 -19.53 17.62 10.37
N ASP A 96 -19.61 16.46 9.72
CA ASP A 96 -20.22 15.24 10.27
C ASP A 96 -19.24 14.11 10.64
N ALA A 97 -17.92 14.31 10.58
CA ALA A 97 -17.01 13.22 10.88
C ALA A 97 -16.74 13.08 12.38
N CYS A 98 -17.62 12.36 13.08
CA CYS A 98 -17.27 11.66 14.32
C CYS A 98 -16.20 10.59 14.02
N ASN A 99 -14.95 11.01 13.89
CA ASN A 99 -13.81 10.11 13.78
C ASN A 99 -12.94 10.29 15.02
N CYS A 100 -13.19 9.44 16.02
CA CYS A 100 -12.47 9.37 17.30
C CYS A 100 -10.94 9.25 17.15
N ARG A 101 -10.44 8.87 15.96
CA ARG A 101 -9.01 8.74 15.64
C ARG A 101 -8.23 10.05 15.61
N GLY A 102 -8.86 11.18 15.22
CA GLY A 102 -8.20 12.49 15.26
C GLY A 102 -8.04 13.01 16.69
N ARG A 103 -9.13 12.94 17.49
CA ARG A 103 -9.16 13.39 18.88
C ARG A 103 -8.24 12.60 19.81
N LEU A 104 -8.10 11.30 19.57
CA LEU A 104 -7.15 10.44 20.31
C LEU A 104 -5.69 10.83 20.07
N TYR A 105 -5.40 11.50 18.96
CA TYR A 105 -4.04 11.84 18.57
C TYR A 105 -3.66 13.27 18.95
N ASP A 106 -4.59 14.23 18.82
CA ASP A 106 -4.43 15.62 19.31
C ASP A 106 -4.09 15.61 20.81
N ARG A 107 -4.89 14.88 21.60
CA ARG A 107 -4.66 14.69 23.04
C ARG A 107 -3.31 14.01 23.36
N CYS A 108 -2.82 13.18 22.44
CA CYS A 108 -1.61 12.39 22.63
C CYS A 108 -0.32 13.17 22.31
N ILE A 109 -0.41 14.15 21.39
CA ILE A 109 0.64 15.15 21.13
C ILE A 109 0.65 16.20 22.24
N GLU A 110 -0.51 16.72 22.64
CA GLU A 110 -0.65 17.69 23.74
C GLU A 110 -0.12 17.14 25.07
N GLU A 111 -0.31 15.85 25.35
CA GLU A 111 0.23 15.19 26.55
C GLU A 111 1.73 14.83 26.46
N ALA A 112 2.45 15.18 25.38
CA ALA A 112 3.85 14.80 25.12
C ALA A 112 4.14 13.27 25.17
N LYS A 113 3.10 12.43 25.10
CA LYS A 113 3.21 10.96 25.14
C LYS A 113 3.33 10.37 23.74
N ILE A 114 4.24 10.90 22.92
CA ILE A 114 4.48 10.42 21.54
C ILE A 114 4.66 8.90 21.49
N GLN A 115 5.30 8.30 22.50
CA GLN A 115 5.49 6.84 22.63
C GLN A 115 4.19 6.03 22.78
N ASN A 116 3.11 6.61 23.33
CA ASN A 116 1.80 5.95 23.40
C ASN A 116 0.99 6.15 22.11
N CYS A 117 1.24 7.23 21.37
CA CYS A 117 0.58 7.46 20.09
C CYS A 117 1.14 6.51 19.02
N THR A 118 2.45 6.19 19.08
CA THR A 118 3.09 5.20 18.20
C THR A 118 2.64 3.76 18.45
N LYS A 119 2.17 3.40 19.66
CA LYS A 119 1.54 2.09 19.92
C LYS A 119 0.22 1.90 19.17
N ASN A 120 -0.50 3.00 18.90
CA ASN A 120 -1.73 3.01 18.10
C ASN A 120 -1.52 3.41 16.63
N LEU A 121 -0.38 4.03 16.30
CA LEU A 121 0.12 4.07 14.93
C LEU A 121 0.49 2.65 14.56
N ASN A 122 -0.37 2.01 13.79
CA ASN A 122 -0.15 0.71 13.21
C ASN A 122 1.14 0.69 12.35
N LEU A 123 2.32 0.60 12.96
CA LEU A 123 3.60 0.32 12.32
C LEU A 123 3.60 -0.98 11.48
N PRO A 124 2.75 -2.01 11.75
CA PRO A 124 2.54 -3.06 10.77
C PRO A 124 1.96 -2.57 9.42
N SER A 125 1.56 -1.31 9.29
CA SER A 125 0.85 -0.81 8.10
C SER A 125 1.68 -0.83 6.82
N VAL A 126 3.00 -0.63 6.85
CA VAL A 126 3.80 -0.70 5.60
C VAL A 126 3.96 -2.15 5.17
N ALA A 127 4.40 -3.01 6.09
CA ALA A 127 4.51 -4.45 5.84
C ALA A 127 3.20 -5.04 5.34
N ALA A 128 2.08 -4.63 5.94
CA ALA A 128 0.76 -5.05 5.51
C ALA A 128 0.52 -4.93 4.01
N TYR A 129 0.94 -3.86 3.32
CA TYR A 129 0.71 -3.74 1.87
C TYR A 129 1.48 -4.78 1.05
N PHE A 130 2.63 -5.21 1.54
CA PHE A 130 3.46 -6.22 0.88
C PHE A 130 3.08 -7.63 1.30
N LEU A 131 2.49 -7.78 2.50
CA LEU A 131 1.92 -9.03 2.96
C LEU A 131 0.63 -9.29 2.20
N GLY A 132 0.58 -10.40 1.47
CA GLY A 132 -0.63 -10.79 0.77
C GLY A 132 -1.82 -10.95 1.72
N HIS A 133 -3.03 -10.86 1.18
CA HIS A 133 -4.28 -10.83 1.95
C HIS A 133 -4.40 -11.94 3.02
N LYS A 134 -3.91 -13.16 2.75
CA LYS A 134 -3.95 -14.27 3.71
C LYS A 134 -2.97 -14.08 4.88
N ALA A 135 -1.74 -13.66 4.58
CA ALA A 135 -0.73 -13.39 5.59
C ALA A 135 -1.16 -12.22 6.50
N TYR A 136 -1.71 -11.16 5.90
CA TYR A 136 -2.26 -10.05 6.67
C TYR A 136 -3.48 -10.45 7.50
N ALA A 137 -4.43 -11.21 6.95
CA ALA A 137 -5.61 -11.64 7.70
C ALA A 137 -5.26 -12.52 8.91
N SER A 138 -4.26 -13.38 8.77
CA SER A 138 -3.70 -14.17 9.89
C SER A 138 -3.10 -13.26 10.96
N TYR A 139 -2.30 -12.27 10.54
CA TYR A 139 -1.68 -11.29 11.43
C TYR A 139 -2.72 -10.39 12.14
N SER A 140 -3.79 -9.99 11.43
CA SER A 140 -4.84 -9.12 11.96
C SER A 140 -5.72 -9.83 13.00
N ARG A 141 -6.08 -11.10 12.78
CA ARG A 141 -6.97 -11.84 13.69
C ARG A 141 -6.37 -12.03 15.07
N GLU A 142 -5.07 -12.29 15.16
CA GLU A 142 -4.38 -12.48 16.45
C GLU A 142 -4.19 -11.18 17.21
N ARG A 143 -4.10 -10.06 16.49
CA ARG A 143 -4.08 -8.75 17.10
C ARG A 143 -5.41 -8.43 17.79
N ASP A 144 -6.52 -8.71 17.11
CA ASP A 144 -7.85 -8.42 17.62
C ASP A 144 -8.26 -9.37 18.76
N SER A 145 -7.64 -10.55 18.87
CA SER A 145 -7.87 -11.49 19.97
C SER A 145 -7.13 -11.15 21.26
N GLY A 146 -6.43 -10.01 21.33
CA GLY A 146 -5.68 -9.59 22.52
C GLY A 146 -4.47 -10.48 22.83
N SER A 147 -4.16 -11.47 21.97
CA SER A 147 -2.89 -12.18 22.02
C SER A 147 -1.80 -11.22 21.60
N SER A 148 -0.78 -11.05 22.43
CA SER A 148 0.38 -10.24 22.07
C SER A 148 0.92 -10.77 20.74
N CYS A 149 0.88 -9.96 19.67
CA CYS A 149 1.66 -10.26 18.49
C CYS A 149 3.09 -10.48 18.98
N THR A 150 3.56 -11.72 18.97
CA THR A 150 4.88 -12.03 19.49
C THR A 150 5.92 -11.34 18.62
N HIS A 151 6.99 -10.81 19.23
CA HIS A 151 8.10 -10.17 18.52
C HIS A 151 8.57 -11.02 17.33
N GLN A 152 8.59 -12.35 17.50
CA GLN A 152 8.92 -13.32 16.47
C GLN A 152 8.05 -13.19 15.20
N ARG A 153 6.72 -13.09 15.34
CA ARG A 153 5.82 -12.95 14.18
C ARG A 153 5.96 -11.61 13.47
N GLN A 154 6.35 -10.56 14.19
CA GLN A 154 6.66 -9.27 13.57
C GLN A 154 7.92 -9.36 12.70
N LEU A 155 8.95 -10.07 13.18
CA LEU A 155 10.15 -10.34 12.40
C LEU A 155 9.83 -11.20 11.16
N GLU A 156 9.04 -12.26 11.31
CA GLU A 156 8.59 -13.09 10.18
C GLU A 156 7.84 -12.27 9.13
N ALA A 157 6.94 -11.38 9.57
CA ALA A 157 6.22 -10.47 8.68
C ALA A 157 7.16 -9.52 7.92
N VAL A 158 8.20 -9.01 8.57
CA VAL A 158 9.22 -8.17 7.93
C VAL A 158 10.04 -8.97 6.90
N GLU A 159 10.46 -10.18 7.24
CA GLU A 159 11.20 -11.04 6.30
C GLU A 159 10.35 -11.45 5.10
N MET A 160 9.09 -11.82 5.31
CA MET A 160 8.16 -12.09 4.21
C MET A 160 7.93 -10.86 3.32
N MET A 161 7.84 -9.66 3.91
CA MET A 161 7.77 -8.42 3.14
C MET A 161 9.02 -8.24 2.28
N LYS A 162 10.22 -8.39 2.85
CA LYS A 162 11.49 -8.24 2.11
C LYS A 162 11.57 -9.22 0.93
N THR A 163 11.25 -10.49 1.18
CA THR A 163 11.23 -11.53 0.15
C THR A 163 10.18 -11.21 -0.92
N THR A 164 8.97 -10.79 -0.54
CA THR A 164 7.92 -10.41 -1.50
C THR A 164 8.35 -9.24 -2.38
N ILE A 165 9.00 -8.22 -1.80
CA ILE A 165 9.54 -7.09 -2.56
C ILE A 165 10.59 -7.58 -3.55
N LYS A 166 11.56 -8.37 -3.09
CA LYS A 166 12.67 -8.87 -3.91
C LYS A 166 12.21 -9.75 -5.06
N ASP A 167 11.24 -10.62 -4.81
CA ASP A 167 10.87 -11.69 -5.75
C ASP A 167 9.73 -11.30 -6.70
N HIS A 168 8.92 -10.29 -6.34
CA HIS A 168 7.67 -10.00 -7.05
C HIS A 168 7.47 -8.54 -7.47
N TYR A 169 8.18 -7.59 -6.87
CA TYR A 169 8.11 -6.20 -7.30
C TYR A 169 9.20 -5.93 -8.33
N THR A 170 8.79 -5.40 -9.48
CA THR A 170 9.73 -4.87 -10.47
C THR A 170 10.45 -3.65 -9.91
N PHE A 171 9.72 -2.82 -9.16
CA PHE A 171 10.27 -1.59 -8.61
C PHE A 171 9.57 -1.18 -7.31
N VAL A 172 10.37 -0.77 -6.30
CA VAL A 172 9.87 -0.09 -5.10
C VAL A 172 10.75 1.13 -4.82
N GLY A 173 10.19 2.32 -5.03
CA GLY A 173 10.87 3.60 -4.78
C GLY A 173 10.50 4.23 -3.43
N THR A 174 11.16 5.33 -3.08
CA THR A 174 10.84 6.12 -1.88
C THR A 174 10.29 7.50 -2.25
N LEU A 175 9.29 7.99 -1.50
CA LEU A 175 8.69 9.31 -1.76
C LEU A 175 9.63 10.47 -1.41
N GLU A 176 10.50 10.27 -0.42
CA GLU A 176 11.54 11.24 -0.03
C GLU A 176 12.52 11.51 -1.18
N ASN A 177 12.70 10.53 -2.07
CA ASN A 177 13.60 10.62 -3.21
C ASN A 177 12.85 10.34 -4.52
N PHE A 178 11.68 10.96 -4.69
CA PHE A 178 10.75 10.63 -5.77
C PHE A 178 11.37 10.72 -7.18
N VAL A 179 12.08 11.82 -7.48
CA VAL A 179 12.70 12.04 -8.80
C VAL A 179 13.75 10.98 -9.10
N ASN A 180 14.72 10.80 -8.19
CA ASN A 180 15.74 9.77 -8.37
C ASN A 180 15.17 8.34 -8.40
N SER A 181 14.07 8.09 -7.70
CA SER A 181 13.37 6.81 -7.72
C SER A 181 12.83 6.50 -9.12
N ILE A 182 12.26 7.48 -9.81
CA ILE A 182 11.69 7.28 -11.15
C ILE A 182 12.74 7.34 -12.27
N GLU A 183 13.85 8.05 -12.10
CA GLU A 183 14.89 8.21 -13.13
C GLU A 183 15.83 7.00 -13.24
N ARG A 184 16.06 6.26 -12.14
CA ARG A 184 17.08 5.20 -12.07
C ARG A 184 16.89 4.02 -13.03
N GLU A 185 15.71 3.78 -13.58
CA GLU A 185 15.51 2.70 -14.58
C GLU A 185 15.96 3.09 -16.00
N THR A 186 16.28 4.36 -16.28
CA THR A 186 16.75 4.75 -17.63
C THR A 186 18.21 4.41 -17.93
N TYR A 187 18.99 3.91 -16.95
CA TYR A 187 20.44 3.74 -17.10
C TYR A 187 20.93 2.29 -17.29
N THR A 188 20.07 1.28 -17.18
CA THR A 188 20.52 -0.14 -17.21
C THR A 188 20.37 -0.86 -18.55
N GLU A 189 19.82 -0.22 -19.60
CA GLU A 189 19.66 -0.83 -20.95
C GLU A 189 20.48 -0.13 -22.05
N ARG A 190 21.63 0.46 -21.72
CA ARG A 190 22.64 0.85 -22.71
C ARG A 190 24.00 0.20 -22.41
N LYS A 191 24.10 -1.11 -22.64
CA LYS A 191 25.35 -1.81 -22.96
C LYS A 191 25.06 -2.93 -23.94
#